data_AF-A0A9D9XW23-F1
#
_entry.id   AF-A0A9D9XW23-F1
#
_cell.length_a   1.000
_cell.length_b   1.000
_cell.length_c   1.000
_cell.angle_alpha   90.00
_cell.angle_beta   90.00
_cell.angle_gamma   90.00
#
_symmetry.space_group_name_H-M   'P 1'
#
loop_
_entity.id
_entity.type
_entity.pdbx_description
1 polymer ?
#
loop_
_entity_poly.entity_id
_entity_poly.type
_entity_poly.pdbx_seq_one_letter_code
_entity_poly.pdbx_strand_id
1 'polypeptide(L)'
;RVKKIDLPEEVSEAVFNRMSAEREKLAREYRSQGKEQAEKIRADADRQVTIMEAEAYRDAELARGEGDAEASAIYAAAFDKDREFYSFTRSLKAYESAFSGPEDVLVLDPKSDFFRYLNESGGRR
;
A
#
# COMPACT_ATOMS: atom_id res chain seq x y z
N ARG A 1 40.39 -9.78 59.59
CA ARG A 1 39.13 -10.42 60.04
C ARG A 1 38.12 -9.31 60.23
N VAL A 2 37.13 -9.19 59.35
CA VAL A 2 36.12 -8.13 59.43
C VAL A 2 35.22 -8.44 60.63
N LYS A 3 35.15 -7.52 61.60
CA LYS A 3 34.20 -7.59 62.71
C LYS A 3 32.81 -7.41 62.12
N LYS A 4 31.95 -8.38 62.35
CA LYS A 4 30.53 -8.33 62.04
C LYS A 4 29.95 -7.11 62.77
N ILE A 5 29.43 -6.16 62.02
CA ILE A 5 28.74 -4.99 62.56
C ILE A 5 27.31 -5.50 62.81
N ASP A 6 27.04 -5.98 64.02
CA ASP A 6 25.68 -6.31 64.43
C ASP A 6 24.95 -4.98 64.66
N LEU A 7 24.19 -4.55 63.65
CA LEU A 7 23.33 -3.37 63.70
C LEU A 7 22.08 -3.73 64.54
N PRO A 8 21.61 -2.86 65.46
CA PRO A 8 20.39 -3.12 66.23
C PRO A 8 19.21 -3.42 65.30
N GLU A 9 18.44 -4.46 65.62
CA GLU A 9 17.39 -5.03 64.77
C GLU A 9 16.34 -3.97 64.35
N GLU A 10 15.97 -3.07 65.26
CA GLU A 10 15.04 -1.95 65.02
C GLU A 10 15.54 -0.94 63.96
N VAL A 11 16.85 -0.68 63.87
CA VAL A 11 17.41 0.27 62.90
C VAL A 11 17.57 -0.39 61.52
N SER A 12 17.81 -1.70 61.51
CA SER A 12 18.01 -2.48 60.29
C SER A 12 16.73 -2.59 59.44
N GLU A 13 15.58 -2.74 60.09
CA GLU A 13 14.28 -2.86 59.42
C GLU A 13 13.85 -1.55 58.76
N ALA A 14 14.03 -0.41 59.43
CA ALA A 14 13.73 0.91 58.88
C ALA A 14 14.58 1.24 57.63
N VAL A 15 15.86 0.88 57.65
CA VAL A 15 16.77 1.06 56.51
C VAL A 15 16.40 0.12 55.36
N PHE A 16 16.05 -1.14 55.64
CA PHE A 16 15.58 -2.09 54.63
C PHE A 16 14.29 -1.63 53.95
N ASN A 17 13.31 -1.15 54.73
CA ASN A 17 12.05 -0.63 54.22
C ASN A 17 12.27 0.61 53.32
N ARG A 18 13.16 1.53 53.74
CA ARG A 18 13.53 2.69 52.93
C ARG A 18 14.21 2.27 51.62
N MET A 19 15.17 1.35 51.67
CA MET A 19 15.85 0.85 50.46
C MET A 19 14.87 0.17 49.50
N SER A 20 13.93 -0.61 50.04
CA SER A 20 12.90 -1.29 49.24
C SER A 20 11.98 -0.28 48.55
N ALA A 21 11.53 0.75 49.25
CA ALA A 21 10.71 1.83 48.70
C ALA A 21 11.43 2.63 47.61
N GLU A 22 12.71 2.98 47.82
CA GLU A 22 13.54 3.67 46.81
C GLU A 22 13.76 2.79 45.57
N ARG A 23 14.01 1.48 45.74
CA ARG A 23 14.10 0.54 44.62
C ARG A 23 12.80 0.45 43.83
N GLU A 24 11.67 0.39 44.52
CA GLU A 24 10.38 0.32 43.87
C GLU A 24 10.06 1.60 43.10
N LYS A 25 10.39 2.77 43.68
CA LYS A 25 10.29 4.07 43.01
C LYS A 25 11.14 4.11 41.74
N LEU A 26 12.41 3.72 41.83
CA LEU A 26 13.32 3.66 40.69
C LEU A 26 12.82 2.70 39.61
N ALA A 27 12.31 1.53 39.99
CA ALA A 27 11.73 0.57 39.06
C ALA A 27 10.45 1.10 38.38
N ARG A 28 9.65 1.91 39.06
CA ARG A 28 8.49 2.59 38.46
C ARG A 28 8.94 3.65 37.46
N GLU A 29 9.96 4.42 37.81
CA GLU A 29 10.52 5.46 36.94
C GLU A 29 11.09 4.88 35.65
N TYR A 30 11.92 3.84 35.73
CA TYR A 30 12.42 3.16 34.53
C TYR A 30 11.33 2.56 33.66
N ARG A 31 10.29 1.97 34.28
CA ARG A 31 9.13 1.46 33.53
C ARG A 31 8.36 2.59 32.85
N SER A 32 8.23 3.75 33.49
CA SER A 32 7.58 4.93 32.89
C SER A 32 8.38 5.46 31.71
N GLN A 33 9.69 5.63 31.86
CA GLN A 33 10.59 6.08 30.80
C GLN A 33 10.58 5.10 29.61
N GLY A 34 10.64 3.79 29.88
CA GLY A 34 10.57 2.77 28.83
C GLY A 34 9.24 2.80 28.07
N LYS A 35 8.12 3.02 28.77
CA LYS A 35 6.81 3.20 28.13
C LYS A 35 6.77 4.47 27.28
N GLU A 36 7.26 5.60 27.79
CA GLU A 36 7.29 6.86 27.03
C GLU A 36 8.12 6.72 25.74
N GLN A 37 9.30 6.11 25.84
CA GLN A 37 10.16 5.86 24.67
C GLN A 37 9.47 4.92 23.67
N ALA A 38 8.84 3.84 24.15
CA ALA A 38 8.12 2.92 23.29
C ALA A 38 6.96 3.61 22.54
N GLU A 39 6.18 4.44 23.22
CA GLU A 39 5.08 5.19 22.60
C GLU A 39 5.59 6.21 21.57
N LYS A 40 6.70 6.90 21.86
CA LYS A 40 7.34 7.79 20.86
C LYS A 40 7.80 7.03 19.61
N ILE A 41 8.44 5.87 19.79
CA ILE A 41 8.91 5.04 18.67
C ILE A 41 7.73 4.55 17.84
N ARG A 42 6.66 4.08 18.48
CA ARG A 42 5.44 3.64 17.77
C ARG A 42 4.81 4.77 16.98
N ALA A 43 4.61 5.94 17.60
CA ALA A 43 4.01 7.09 16.94
C ALA A 43 4.85 7.56 15.73
N ASP A 44 6.17 7.56 15.84
CA ASP A 44 7.04 7.91 14.71
C ASP A 44 6.99 6.84 13.60
N ALA A 45 6.98 5.55 13.95
CA ALA A 45 6.81 4.47 12.99
C ALA A 45 5.48 4.57 12.23
N ASP A 46 4.37 4.80 12.93
CA ASP A 46 3.05 4.96 12.31
C ASP A 46 3.01 6.16 11.36
N ARG A 47 3.66 7.27 11.75
CA ARG A 47 3.83 8.44 10.89
C ARG A 47 4.62 8.10 9.63
N GLN A 48 5.74 7.40 9.77
CA GLN A 48 6.58 7.01 8.64
C GLN A 48 5.85 6.06 7.68
N VAL A 49 5.10 5.09 8.19
CA VAL A 49 4.27 4.19 7.37
C VAL A 49 3.27 5.00 6.55
N THR A 50 2.55 5.91 7.18
CA THR A 50 1.55 6.76 6.50
C THR A 50 2.19 7.59 5.38
N ILE A 51 3.36 8.18 5.64
CA ILE A 51 4.09 8.96 4.63
C ILE A 51 4.52 8.06 3.47
N MET A 52 5.11 6.90 3.77
CA MET A 52 5.60 5.96 2.76
C MET A 52 4.48 5.43 1.87
N GLU A 53 3.32 5.09 2.45
CA GLU A 53 2.15 4.67 1.68
C GLU A 53 1.63 5.80 0.78
N ALA A 54 1.57 7.03 1.29
CA ALA A 54 1.15 8.18 0.51
C ALA A 54 2.12 8.50 -0.64
N GLU A 55 3.42 8.41 -0.41
CA GLU A 55 4.45 8.59 -1.44
C GLU A 55 4.39 7.48 -2.49
N ALA A 56 4.29 6.22 -2.07
CA ALA A 56 4.14 5.10 -2.99
C ALA A 56 2.88 5.21 -3.85
N TYR A 57 1.76 5.63 -3.25
CA TYR A 57 0.52 5.86 -4.00
C TYR A 57 0.65 7.01 -5.00
N ARG A 58 1.23 8.14 -4.60
CA ARG A 58 1.51 9.27 -5.50
C ARG A 58 2.36 8.83 -6.69
N ASP A 59 3.45 8.11 -6.43
CA ASP A 59 4.39 7.71 -7.46
C ASP A 59 3.76 6.68 -8.42
N ALA A 60 2.90 5.78 -7.90
CA ALA A 60 2.13 4.86 -8.73
C ALA A 60 1.12 5.57 -9.65
N GLU A 61 0.40 6.57 -9.14
CA GLU A 61 -0.54 7.36 -9.95
C GLU A 61 0.18 8.24 -10.97
N LEU A 62 1.36 8.78 -10.65
CA LEU A 62 2.21 9.48 -11.61
C LEU A 62 2.64 8.55 -12.75
N ALA A 63 3.19 7.38 -12.43
CA ALA A 63 3.63 6.41 -13.44
C ALA A 63 2.46 5.94 -14.32
N ARG A 64 1.27 5.72 -13.74
CA ARG A 64 0.07 5.38 -14.51
C ARG A 64 -0.34 6.54 -15.43
N GLY A 65 -0.35 7.77 -14.92
CA GLY A 65 -0.70 8.96 -15.70
C GLY A 65 0.25 9.22 -16.86
N GLU A 66 1.56 9.01 -16.66
CA GLU A 66 2.56 9.09 -17.73
C GLU A 66 2.32 8.02 -18.81
N GLY A 67 2.05 6.77 -18.40
CA GLY A 67 1.72 5.68 -19.32
C GLY A 67 0.44 5.94 -20.13
N ASP A 68 -0.61 6.45 -19.47
CA ASP A 68 -1.88 6.78 -20.13
C ASP A 68 -1.71 7.96 -21.11
N ALA A 69 -0.88 8.95 -20.76
CA ALA A 69 -0.56 10.07 -21.65
C ALA A 69 0.22 9.60 -22.87
N GLU A 70 1.24 8.75 -22.69
CA GLU A 70 2.02 8.19 -23.80
C GLU A 70 1.14 7.30 -24.72
N ALA A 71 0.33 6.42 -24.13
CA ALA A 71 -0.60 5.58 -24.88
C ALA A 71 -1.57 6.44 -25.69
N SER A 72 -2.15 7.47 -25.08
CA SER A 72 -3.05 8.41 -25.76
C SER A 72 -2.37 9.15 -26.91
N ALA A 73 -1.12 9.60 -26.71
CA ALA A 73 -0.33 10.27 -27.75
C ALA A 73 -0.02 9.33 -28.94
N ILE A 74 0.36 8.08 -28.67
CA ILE A 74 0.58 7.06 -29.71
C ILE A 74 -0.72 6.79 -30.47
N TYR A 75 -1.84 6.66 -29.76
CA TYR A 75 -3.14 6.44 -30.39
C TYR A 75 -3.58 7.62 -31.26
N ALA A 76 -3.39 8.85 -30.80
CA ALA A 76 -3.68 10.05 -31.59
C ALA A 76 -2.79 10.11 -32.85
N ALA A 77 -1.49 9.86 -32.72
CA ALA A 77 -0.56 9.84 -33.85
C ALA A 77 -0.89 8.73 -34.87
N ALA A 78 -1.35 7.56 -34.40
CA ALA A 78 -1.80 6.48 -35.28
C ALA A 78 -3.11 6.85 -36.01
N PHE A 79 -4.06 7.47 -35.32
CA PHE A 79 -5.31 7.94 -35.90
C PHE A 79 -5.09 9.01 -36.99
N ASP A 80 -4.14 9.92 -36.78
CA ASP A 80 -3.80 10.95 -37.76
C ASP A 80 -3.11 10.37 -39.02
N LYS A 81 -2.38 9.25 -38.88
CA LYS A 81 -1.74 8.58 -40.02
C LYS A 81 -2.71 7.74 -40.84
N ASP A 82 -3.58 6.96 -40.19
CA ASP A 82 -4.59 6.15 -40.87
C ASP A 82 -5.76 5.85 -39.91
N ARG A 83 -6.89 6.53 -40.14
CA ARG A 83 -8.10 6.40 -39.34
C ARG A 83 -8.75 5.02 -39.46
N GLU A 84 -8.65 4.39 -40.63
CA GLU A 84 -9.30 3.11 -40.91
C GLU A 84 -8.53 1.96 -40.25
N PHE A 85 -7.20 1.98 -40.34
CA PHE A 85 -6.32 1.02 -39.67
C PHE A 85 -6.42 1.09 -38.13
N TYR A 86 -6.50 2.30 -37.56
CA TYR A 86 -6.70 2.48 -36.12
C TYR A 86 -8.04 1.90 -35.65
N SER A 87 -9.12 2.20 -36.37
CA SER A 87 -10.47 1.71 -36.06
C SER A 87 -10.53 0.19 -36.07
N PHE A 88 -9.89 -0.43 -37.06
CA PHE A 88 -9.75 -1.88 -37.16
C PHE A 88 -8.96 -2.48 -35.98
N THR A 89 -7.77 -1.96 -35.67
CA THR A 89 -6.92 -2.53 -34.60
C THR A 89 -7.55 -2.35 -33.21
N ARG A 90 -8.25 -1.23 -32.99
CA ARG A 90 -9.00 -1.01 -31.75
C ARG A 90 -10.18 -1.98 -31.60
N SER A 91 -10.88 -2.28 -32.70
CA SER A 91 -11.95 -3.28 -32.70
C SER A 91 -11.42 -4.69 -32.36
N LEU A 92 -10.26 -5.08 -32.91
CA LEU A 92 -9.62 -6.36 -32.61
C LEU A 92 -9.23 -6.50 -31.14
N LYS A 93 -8.64 -5.46 -30.54
CA LYS A 93 -8.25 -5.47 -29.12
C LYS A 93 -9.47 -5.51 -28.19
N ALA A 94 -10.58 -4.87 -28.60
CA ALA A 94 -11.85 -4.94 -27.89
C ALA A 94 -12.46 -6.35 -27.95
N TYR A 95 -12.34 -7.04 -29.10
CA TYR A 95 -12.74 -8.45 -29.20
C TYR A 95 -11.90 -9.34 -28.28
N GLU A 96 -10.57 -9.22 -28.32
CA GLU A 96 -9.67 -9.98 -27.44
C GLU A 96 -10.03 -9.82 -25.95
N SER A 97 -10.33 -8.59 -25.54
CA SER A 97 -10.72 -8.27 -24.16
C SER A 97 -12.08 -8.87 -23.81
N ALA A 98 -13.07 -8.76 -24.71
CA ALA A 98 -14.43 -9.27 -24.50
C ALA A 98 -14.56 -10.80 -24.54
N PHE A 99 -13.58 -11.50 -25.14
CA PHE A 99 -13.56 -12.97 -25.23
C PHE A 99 -12.55 -13.62 -24.27
N SER A 100 -11.97 -12.85 -23.33
CA SER A 100 -10.92 -13.34 -22.42
C SER A 100 -11.45 -14.15 -21.21
N GLY A 101 -12.75 -14.13 -20.93
CA GLY A 101 -13.39 -14.88 -19.83
C GLY A 101 -14.27 -16.04 -20.33
N PRO A 102 -14.18 -17.26 -19.75
CA PRO A 102 -15.00 -18.41 -20.16
C PRO A 102 -16.50 -18.32 -19.78
N GLU A 103 -16.91 -17.32 -19.00
CA GLU A 103 -18.27 -17.17 -18.43
C GLU A 103 -19.04 -15.93 -18.94
N ASP A 104 -18.47 -15.16 -19.89
CA ASP A 104 -19.07 -13.91 -20.35
C ASP A 104 -20.22 -14.17 -21.33
N VAL A 105 -21.46 -14.18 -20.84
CA VAL A 105 -22.68 -14.18 -21.66
C VAL A 105 -22.87 -12.78 -22.26
N LEU A 106 -22.29 -12.57 -23.44
CA LEU A 106 -22.45 -11.32 -24.19
C LEU A 106 -23.79 -11.31 -24.95
N VAL A 107 -24.73 -10.47 -24.51
CA VAL A 107 -25.95 -10.15 -25.29
C VAL A 107 -25.57 -9.10 -26.34
N LEU A 108 -25.39 -9.56 -27.58
CA LEU A 108 -24.88 -8.74 -28.67
C LEU A 108 -25.86 -8.67 -29.82
N ASP A 109 -26.11 -7.45 -30.30
CA ASP A 109 -26.78 -7.24 -31.59
C ASP A 109 -25.76 -7.44 -32.73
N PRO A 110 -25.96 -8.44 -33.62
CA PRO A 110 -25.07 -8.69 -34.77
C PRO A 110 -24.97 -7.51 -35.75
N LYS A 111 -25.90 -6.54 -35.68
CA LYS A 111 -25.90 -5.33 -36.52
C LYS A 111 -25.17 -4.14 -35.87
N SER A 112 -24.64 -4.30 -34.66
CA SER A 112 -23.90 -3.25 -33.97
C SER A 112 -22.63 -2.87 -34.76
N ASP A 113 -22.29 -1.57 -34.74
CA ASP A 113 -21.03 -1.04 -35.27
C ASP A 113 -19.79 -1.72 -34.68
N PHE A 114 -19.95 -2.33 -33.51
CA PHE A 114 -18.95 -3.18 -32.87
C PHE A 114 -18.51 -4.36 -33.75
N PHE A 115 -19.39 -4.94 -34.59
CA PHE A 115 -19.06 -6.09 -35.47
C PHE A 115 -18.80 -5.72 -36.92
N ARG A 116 -18.72 -4.42 -37.27
CA ARG A 116 -18.58 -3.98 -38.67
C ARG A 116 -17.45 -4.72 -39.40
N TYR A 117 -16.26 -4.78 -38.80
CA TYR A 117 -15.09 -5.44 -39.38
C TYR A 117 -15.15 -6.98 -39.37
N LEU A 118 -15.85 -7.58 -38.40
CA LEU A 118 -16.06 -9.04 -38.36
C LEU A 118 -17.08 -9.48 -39.43
N ASN A 119 -18.14 -8.69 -39.64
CA ASN A 119 -19.18 -8.96 -40.63
C ASN A 119 -18.72 -8.63 -42.07
N GLU A 120 -17.84 -7.65 -42.27
CA GLU A 120 -17.28 -7.33 -43.60
C GLU A 120 -16.24 -8.35 -44.08
N SER A 121 -15.50 -8.99 -43.16
CA SER A 121 -14.54 -10.07 -43.49
C SER A 121 -15.22 -11.43 -43.70
N GLY A 122 -16.41 -11.63 -43.12
CA GLY A 122 -17.35 -12.70 -43.47
C GLY A 122 -17.96 -12.45 -44.85
N GLY A 123 -17.23 -12.83 -45.89
CA GLY A 123 -17.53 -12.51 -47.28
C GLY A 123 -18.99 -12.69 -47.69
N ARG A 124 -19.43 -11.78 -48.57
CA ARG A 124 -20.62 -11.95 -49.41
C ARG A 124 -20.61 -13.37 -49.99
N ARG A 125 -21.48 -14.22 -49.47
CA ARG A 125 -22.03 -15.36 -50.18
C ARG A 125 -23.52 -15.10 -50.34
#